data_AF-A0A9X2YC53-F1
#
_entry.id   AF-A0A9X2YC53-F1
#
_cell.length_a   1.000
_cell.length_b   1.000
_cell.length_c   1.000
_cell.angle_alpha   90.00
_cell.angle_beta   90.00
_cell.angle_gamma   90.00
#
_symmetry.space_group_name_H-M   'P 1'
#
loop_
_entity.id
_entity.type
_entity.pdbx_description
1 polymer ?
#
loop_
_entity_poly.entity_id
_entity_poly.type
_entity_poly.pdbx_seq_one_letter_code
_entity_poly.pdbx_strand_id
1 'polypeptide(L)'
;LRKIIKNRGHFPNDAAAVKLLWLAICNIEDKRARERQRYIDDPLATGDRSRHTRLVEGARTNGWKQALGSLVLNYPERINPYL
;
A
#
# COMPACT_ATOMS: atom_id res chain seq x y z
N LEU A 1 -4.49 -3.96 -7.39
CA LEU A 1 -5.07 -4.68 -6.24
C LEU A 1 -6.43 -5.35 -6.54
N ARG A 2 -7.49 -4.61 -6.94
CA ARG A 2 -8.82 -5.19 -7.25
C ARG A 2 -8.80 -6.44 -8.14
N LYS A 3 -7.96 -6.46 -9.19
CA LYS A 3 -7.81 -7.60 -10.10
C LYS A 3 -7.35 -8.88 -9.38
N ILE A 4 -6.39 -8.76 -8.46
CA ILE A 4 -5.84 -9.90 -7.70
C ILE A 4 -6.89 -10.43 -6.72
N ILE A 5 -7.60 -9.54 -6.01
CA ILE A 5 -8.67 -9.91 -5.07
C ILE A 5 -9.81 -10.65 -5.77
N LYS A 6 -10.18 -10.21 -6.98
CA LYS A 6 -11.20 -10.88 -7.80
C LYS A 6 -10.77 -12.28 -8.21
N ASN A 7 -9.49 -12.47 -8.52
CA ASN A 7 -8.93 -13.74 -8.96
C ASN A 7 -8.44 -14.62 -7.78
N ARG A 8 -8.79 -14.28 -6.53
CA ARG A 8 -8.24 -14.97 -5.35
C ARG A 8 -8.52 -16.48 -5.33
N GLY A 9 -9.67 -16.90 -5.87
CA GLY A 9 -10.06 -18.31 -5.96
C GLY A 9 -9.29 -19.14 -6.99
N HIS A 10 -8.45 -18.51 -7.81
CA HIS A 10 -7.48 -19.23 -8.68
C HIS A 10 -6.18 -19.55 -7.96
N PHE A 11 -5.95 -19.02 -6.75
CA PHE A 11 -4.74 -19.33 -6.00
C PHE A 11 -4.91 -20.62 -5.20
N PRO A 12 -3.83 -21.41 -5.06
CA PRO A 12 -3.87 -22.69 -4.35
C PRO A 12 -4.07 -22.53 -2.83
N ASN A 13 -3.80 -21.35 -2.26
CA ASN A 13 -4.10 -21.01 -0.87
C ASN A 13 -4.15 -19.49 -0.65
N ASP A 14 -4.70 -19.07 0.49
CA ASP A 14 -4.81 -17.65 0.85
C ASP A 14 -3.44 -16.99 1.06
N ALA A 15 -2.43 -17.74 1.53
CA ALA A 15 -1.08 -17.21 1.71
C ALA A 15 -0.44 -16.77 0.38
N ALA A 16 -0.69 -17.50 -0.72
CA ALA A 16 -0.24 -17.15 -2.05
C ALA A 16 -0.95 -15.89 -2.58
N ALA A 17 -2.26 -15.77 -2.31
CA ALA A 17 -3.02 -14.57 -2.64
C ALA A 17 -2.47 -13.33 -1.91
N VAL A 18 -2.14 -13.46 -0.62
CA VAL A 18 -1.54 -12.40 0.20
C VAL A 18 -0.15 -12.01 -0.31
N LYS A 19 0.71 -12.98 -0.65
CA LYS A 19 2.03 -12.70 -1.24
C LYS A 19 1.92 -11.94 -2.56
N LEU A 20 0.98 -12.31 -3.42
CA LEU A 20 0.77 -11.60 -4.69
C LEU A 20 0.17 -10.21 -4.49
N LEU A 21 -0.71 -10.03 -3.50
CA LEU A 21 -1.17 -8.70 -3.11
C LEU A 21 0.00 -7.82 -2.68
N TRP A 22 0.89 -8.35 -1.82
CA TRP A 22 2.09 -7.65 -1.39
C TRP A 22 2.98 -7.25 -2.58
N LEU A 23 3.36 -8.19 -3.44
CA LEU A 23 4.19 -7.92 -4.62
C LEU A 23 3.54 -6.89 -5.57
N ALA A 24 2.22 -6.92 -5.71
CA ALA A 24 1.50 -5.95 -6.52
C ALA A 24 1.47 -4.55 -5.88
N ILE A 25 1.44 -4.44 -4.55
CA ILE A 25 1.61 -3.17 -3.85
C ILE A 25 3.02 -2.64 -4.14
N CYS A 26 4.06 -3.44 -3.88
CA CYS A 26 5.46 -3.05 -4.12
C CYS A 26 5.67 -2.57 -5.57
N ASN A 27 5.21 -3.32 -6.57
CA ASN A 27 5.36 -2.93 -7.97
C ASN A 27 4.63 -1.62 -8.33
N ILE A 28 3.44 -1.38 -7.76
CA ILE A 28 2.73 -0.11 -7.96
C ILE A 28 3.54 1.05 -7.35
N GLU A 29 4.08 0.86 -6.16
CA GLU A 29 4.90 1.86 -5.48
C GLU A 29 6.23 2.09 -6.21
N ASP A 30 6.92 1.05 -6.68
CA ASP A 30 8.14 1.17 -7.50
C ASP A 30 7.89 1.97 -8.78
N LYS A 31 6.73 1.76 -9.42
CA LYS A 31 6.33 2.55 -10.59
C LYS A 31 6.16 4.03 -10.22
N ARG A 32 5.48 4.32 -9.11
CA ARG A 32 5.29 5.69 -8.61
C ARG A 32 6.62 6.34 -8.20
N ALA A 33 7.52 5.58 -7.59
CA ALA A 33 8.86 6.04 -7.22
C ALA A 33 9.66 6.45 -8.47
N ARG A 34 9.62 5.64 -9.53
CA ARG A 34 10.25 5.98 -10.82
C ARG A 34 9.62 7.19 -11.51
N GLU A 35 8.30 7.32 -11.48
CA GLU A 35 7.61 8.51 -12.00
C GLU A 35 8.03 9.78 -11.24
N ARG A 36 8.17 9.70 -9.90
CA ARG A 36 8.73 10.79 -9.08
C ARG A 36 10.18 11.10 -9.41
N GLN A 37 11.04 10.10 -9.58
CA GLN A 37 12.45 10.34 -9.93
C GLN A 37 12.55 11.09 -11.26
N ARG A 38 11.78 10.68 -12.27
CA ARG A 38 11.70 11.40 -13.56
C ARG A 38 11.23 12.84 -13.41
N TYR A 39 10.26 13.10 -12.52
CA TYR A 39 9.82 14.47 -12.22
C TYR A 39 10.90 15.30 -11.53
N ILE A 40 11.68 14.71 -10.61
CA ILE A 40 12.80 15.39 -9.95
C ILE A 40 13.89 15.72 -10.97
N ASP A 41 14.21 14.77 -11.85
CA ASP A 41 15.26 14.91 -12.86
C ASP A 41 14.87 15.94 -13.94
N ASP A 42 13.59 15.99 -14.34
CA ASP A 42 13.05 16.98 -15.29
C ASP A 42 11.63 17.45 -14.90
N PRO A 43 11.52 18.53 -14.11
CA PRO A 43 10.25 19.08 -13.65
C PRO A 43 9.45 19.81 -14.73
N LEU A 44 10.07 20.13 -15.88
CA LEU A 44 9.46 20.89 -16.97
C LEU A 44 8.90 19.97 -18.06
N ALA A 45 9.50 18.79 -18.27
CA ALA A 45 8.95 17.77 -19.16
C ALA A 45 7.76 17.00 -18.57
N THR A 46 7.66 16.95 -17.24
CA THR A 46 6.76 16.02 -16.53
C THR A 46 5.46 16.69 -16.05
N GLY A 47 4.66 17.24 -16.97
CA GLY A 47 3.22 17.54 -16.81
C GLY A 47 2.70 18.00 -15.42
N ASP A 48 1.52 17.51 -15.02
CA ASP A 48 0.79 17.95 -13.81
C ASP A 48 1.51 17.58 -12.49
N ARG A 49 1.96 18.63 -11.77
CA ARG A 49 2.68 18.57 -10.50
C ARG A 49 1.87 17.97 -9.35
N SER A 50 0.53 18.05 -9.43
CA SER A 50 -0.40 17.59 -8.38
C SER A 50 -0.36 16.08 -8.15
N ARG A 51 0.03 15.30 -9.18
CA ARG A 51 0.08 13.83 -9.09
C ARG A 51 1.29 13.30 -8.31
N HIS A 52 2.36 14.08 -8.23
CA HIS A 52 3.64 13.65 -7.62
C HIS A 52 3.72 13.93 -6.13
N THR A 53 2.82 14.75 -5.59
CA THR A 53 2.75 15.11 -4.15
C THR A 53 1.84 14.18 -3.33
N ARG A 54 1.04 13.32 -3.98
CA ARG A 54 0.02 12.52 -3.27
C ARG A 54 0.55 11.14 -2.89
N LEU A 55 0.98 11.06 -1.63
CA LEU A 55 1.43 9.90 -0.85
C LEU A 55 2.89 9.49 -1.06
N VAL A 56 3.65 9.61 0.04
CA VAL A 56 5.08 9.36 0.15
C VAL A 56 5.26 8.10 0.97
N GLU A 57 5.90 7.08 0.39
CA GLU A 57 6.40 5.94 1.17
C GLU A 57 7.37 6.46 2.25
N GLY A 58 7.18 6.04 3.50
CA GLY A 58 7.94 6.57 4.65
C GLY A 58 7.36 7.85 5.27
N ALA A 59 6.25 8.40 4.76
CA ALA A 59 5.49 9.39 5.51
C ALA A 59 5.00 8.74 6.81
N ARG A 60 5.49 9.24 7.96
CA ARG A 60 5.05 8.78 9.26
C ARG A 60 3.54 8.95 9.35
N THR A 61 2.81 7.83 9.38
CA THR A 61 1.39 7.84 9.71
C THR A 61 1.25 8.14 11.20
N ASN A 62 0.96 9.41 11.50
CA ASN A 62 0.72 9.83 12.88
C ASN A 62 -0.50 9.08 13.44
N GLY A 63 -0.44 8.68 14.70
CA GLY A 63 -1.59 8.07 15.38
C GLY A 63 -1.78 6.56 15.17
N TRP A 64 -0.86 5.86 14.48
CA TRP A 64 -1.07 4.43 14.16
C TRP A 64 -1.21 3.54 15.40
N LYS A 65 -0.45 3.82 16.48
CA LYS A 65 -0.56 3.07 17.74
C LYS A 65 -1.92 3.28 18.40
N GLN A 66 -2.42 4.50 18.39
CA GLN A 66 -3.73 4.87 18.93
C GLN A 66 -4.85 4.19 18.12
N ALA A 67 -4.75 4.24 16.79
CA ALA A 67 -5.70 3.56 15.90
C ALA A 67 -5.69 2.05 16.12
N LEU A 68 -4.51 1.43 16.26
CA LEU A 68 -4.37 0.01 16.58
C LEU A 68 -5.02 -0.31 17.94
N GLY A 69 -4.78 0.51 18.97
CA GLY A 69 -5.42 0.36 20.27
C GLY A 69 -6.95 0.41 20.20
N SER A 70 -7.51 1.37 19.47
CA SER A 70 -8.96 1.45 19.23
C SER A 70 -9.50 0.23 18.50
N LEU A 71 -8.76 -0.34 17.55
CA LEU A 71 -9.18 -1.56 16.84
C LEU A 71 -9.14 -2.80 17.73
N VAL A 72 -8.13 -2.92 18.59
CA VAL A 72 -8.03 -4.01 19.57
C VAL A 72 -9.20 -3.99 20.55
N LEU A 73 -9.58 -2.80 21.02
CA LEU A 73 -10.72 -2.64 21.93
C LEU A 73 -12.06 -2.99 21.28
N ASN A 74 -12.25 -2.62 20.00
CA ASN A 74 -13.51 -2.82 19.29
C ASN A 74 -13.65 -4.23 18.67
N TYR A 75 -12.53 -4.88 18.32
CA TYR A 75 -12.51 -6.17 17.63
C TYR A 75 -11.43 -7.13 18.20
N PRO A 76 -11.49 -7.43 19.51
CA PRO A 76 -10.44 -8.18 20.19
C PRO A 76 -10.23 -9.57 19.60
N GLU A 77 -11.30 -10.27 19.21
CA GLU A 77 -11.24 -11.61 18.61
C GLU A 77 -10.56 -11.65 17.23
N ARG A 78 -10.49 -10.51 16.54
CA ARG A 78 -9.88 -10.42 15.20
C ARG A 78 -8.43 -9.95 15.25
N ILE A 79 -8.08 -9.11 16.21
CA ILE A 79 -6.77 -8.45 16.23
C ILE A 79 -5.82 -9.15 17.21
N ASN A 80 -6.29 -9.57 18.40
CA ASN A 80 -5.44 -10.18 19.42
C ASN A 80 -4.65 -11.41 18.97
N PRO A 81 -5.17 -12.30 18.10
CA PRO A 81 -4.39 -13.45 17.62
C PRO A 81 -3.14 -13.08 16.79
N TYR A 82 -3.02 -11.82 16.35
CA TYR A 82 -1.96 -11.36 15.46
C TYR A 82 -1.10 -10.23 16.06
N LEU A 83 -1.33 -9.88 17.32
CA LEU A 83 -0.48 -8.96 18.10
C LEU A 83 0.68 -9.73 18.74
#